data_AF-A0A7L2SQY6-F1
#
_entry.id   AF-A0A7L2SQY6-F1
#
_cell.length_a   1.000
_cell.length_b   1.000
_cell.length_c   1.000
_cell.angle_alpha   90.00
_cell.angle_beta   90.00
_cell.angle_gamma   90.00
#
_symmetry.space_group_name_H-M   'P 1'
#
loop_
_entity.id
_entity.type
_entity.pdbx_description
1 polymer ?
#
loop_
_entity_poly.entity_id
_entity_poly.type
_entity_poly.pdbx_seq_one_letter_code
_entity_poly.pdbx_strand_id
1 'polypeptide(L)'
;MKTDIQRGLVLRNEKCHEHYTTEFLYNLYSSEGKGIFDCRINVLGHLQQGGAPTPFDRNYGTKLGVKAVLWMSEKLQQVYSKGRVFANSGDTACVIGLRKKVVAFSPVTELKKVTDFE
;
A
#
# COMPACT_ATOMS: atom_id res chain seq x y z
N MET A 1 -29.82 -4.75 27.59
CA MET A 1 -30.64 -5.33 26.50
C MET A 1 -29.68 -6.01 25.54
N LYS A 2 -29.79 -7.33 25.32
CA LYS A 2 -28.91 -8.02 24.36
C LYS A 2 -29.43 -7.74 22.95
N THR A 3 -28.56 -7.25 22.07
CA THR A 3 -28.82 -7.15 20.63
C THR A 3 -28.69 -8.53 19.97
N ASP A 4 -29.30 -8.71 18.80
CA ASP A 4 -29.24 -9.98 18.06
C ASP A 4 -27.82 -10.33 17.59
N ILE A 5 -26.98 -9.32 17.33
CA ILE A 5 -25.57 -9.52 16.98
C ILE A 5 -24.72 -9.51 18.25
N GLN A 6 -24.01 -10.62 18.49
CA GLN A 6 -23.20 -10.86 19.70
C GLN A 6 -21.74 -11.21 19.36
N ARG A 7 -21.24 -10.72 18.22
CA ARG A 7 -19.86 -10.97 17.76
C ARG A 7 -19.18 -9.65 17.45
N GLY A 8 -17.95 -9.52 17.91
CA GLY A 8 -17.07 -8.40 17.60
C GLY A 8 -15.88 -8.85 16.76
N LEU A 9 -15.43 -7.99 15.86
CA LEU A 9 -14.18 -8.15 15.13
C LEU A 9 -13.38 -6.85 15.25
N VAL A 10 -12.16 -6.95 15.77
CA VAL A 10 -11.25 -5.81 15.90
C VAL A 10 -10.03 -6.08 15.03
N LEU A 11 -9.73 -5.16 14.10
CA LEU A 11 -8.51 -5.17 13.31
C LEU A 11 -7.54 -4.14 13.87
N ARG A 12 -6.30 -4.56 14.08
CA ARG A 12 -5.20 -3.69 14.50
C ARG A 12 -4.11 -3.73 13.44
N ASN A 13 -3.73 -2.56 12.91
CA ASN A 13 -2.52 -2.46 12.10
C ASN A 13 -1.29 -2.67 13.02
N GLU A 14 -0.30 -3.44 12.55
CA GLU A 14 0.85 -3.82 13.38
C GLU A 14 1.68 -2.63 13.93
N LYS A 15 1.67 -1.50 13.22
CA LYS A 15 2.41 -0.28 13.55
C LYS A 15 1.52 0.90 14.00
N CYS A 16 0.24 0.67 14.34
CA CYS A 16 -0.65 1.78 14.70
C CYS A 16 -0.27 2.50 16.00
N HIS A 17 0.46 1.83 16.89
CA HIS A 17 0.94 2.39 18.15
C HIS A 17 2.03 1.49 18.74
N GLU A 18 3.06 2.07 19.36
CA GLU A 18 4.18 1.34 19.97
C GLU A 18 3.74 0.56 21.23
N HIS A 19 3.10 1.22 22.18
CA HIS A 19 2.68 0.61 23.46
C HIS A 19 1.34 -0.15 23.43
N TYR A 20 0.36 0.26 22.62
CA TYR A 20 -0.91 -0.44 22.47
C TYR A 20 -0.77 -1.59 21.46
N THR A 21 -0.05 -2.62 21.91
CA THR A 21 0.21 -3.84 21.14
C THR A 21 -1.05 -4.69 20.99
N THR A 22 -0.99 -5.69 20.10
CA THR A 22 -2.08 -6.69 19.95
C THR A 22 -2.37 -7.40 21.27
N GLU A 23 -1.33 -7.69 22.06
CA GLU A 23 -1.44 -8.34 23.36
C GLU A 23 -2.04 -7.41 24.41
N PHE A 24 -1.62 -6.13 24.44
CA PHE A 24 -2.20 -5.14 25.33
C PHE A 24 -3.72 -5.00 25.10
N LEU A 25 -4.13 -4.84 23.84
CA LEU A 25 -5.56 -4.72 23.50
C LEU A 25 -6.32 -6.00 23.84
N TYR A 26 -5.76 -7.17 23.56
CA TYR A 26 -6.37 -8.43 23.95
C TYR A 26 -6.61 -8.53 25.47
N ASN A 27 -5.60 -8.18 26.27
CA ASN A 27 -5.70 -8.21 27.73
C ASN A 27 -6.72 -7.20 28.25
N LEU A 28 -6.76 -5.99 27.65
CA LEU A 28 -7.75 -4.97 27.96
C LEU A 28 -9.17 -5.47 27.72
N TYR A 29 -9.48 -5.92 26.50
CA TYR A 29 -10.82 -6.40 26.15
C TYR A 29 -11.21 -7.65 26.96
N SER A 30 -10.28 -8.57 27.20
CA SER A 30 -10.53 -9.77 28.01
C SER A 30 -10.79 -9.44 29.48
N SER A 31 -10.17 -8.38 30.01
CA SER A 31 -10.34 -7.97 31.41
C SER A 31 -11.64 -7.20 31.62
N GLU A 32 -11.93 -6.22 30.76
CA GLU A 32 -13.13 -5.39 30.85
C GLU A 32 -14.39 -6.12 30.36
N GLY A 33 -14.25 -7.13 29.49
CA GLY A 33 -15.36 -7.91 28.95
C GLY A 33 -15.85 -9.06 29.85
N LYS A 34 -15.23 -9.28 31.02
CA LYS A 34 -15.54 -10.43 31.89
C LYS A 34 -17.02 -10.54 32.23
N GLY A 35 -17.57 -11.74 32.09
CA GLY A 35 -19.00 -12.01 32.31
C GLY A 35 -19.91 -11.58 31.16
N ILE A 36 -19.36 -10.95 30.11
CA ILE A 36 -20.11 -10.49 28.93
C ILE A 36 -19.65 -11.22 27.66
N PHE A 37 -18.34 -11.24 27.38
CA PHE A 37 -17.75 -11.92 26.22
C PHE A 37 -16.31 -12.39 26.49
N ASP A 38 -15.80 -13.27 25.62
CA ASP A 38 -14.39 -13.65 25.57
C ASP A 38 -13.70 -13.11 24.31
N CYS A 39 -12.37 -13.16 24.29
CA CYS A 39 -11.57 -12.68 23.19
C CYS A 39 -10.58 -13.75 22.70
N ARG A 40 -10.19 -13.63 21.44
CA ARG A 40 -9.12 -14.40 20.80
C ARG A 40 -8.29 -13.46 19.93
N ILE A 41 -6.99 -13.73 19.83
CA ILE A 41 -6.08 -13.02 18.94
C ILE A 41 -5.68 -13.92 17.77
N ASN A 42 -5.48 -13.30 16.62
CA ASN A 42 -4.82 -13.91 15.47
C ASN A 42 -3.93 -12.86 14.81
N VAL A 43 -2.64 -13.16 14.67
CA VAL A 43 -1.71 -12.36 13.87
C VAL A 43 -1.59 -13.05 12.51
N LEU A 44 -2.15 -12.42 11.47
CA LEU A 44 -2.22 -13.01 10.13
C LEU A 44 -0.84 -13.27 9.52
N GLY A 45 0.12 -12.39 9.80
CA GLY A 45 1.50 -12.51 9.32
C GLY A 45 1.61 -12.54 7.79
N HIS A 46 2.58 -13.30 7.30
CA HIS A 46 2.95 -13.35 5.88
C HIS A 46 1.87 -13.90 4.94
N LEU A 47 0.83 -14.55 5.48
CA LEU A 47 -0.32 -14.98 4.68
C LEU A 47 -0.99 -13.81 3.94
N GLN A 48 -0.86 -12.58 4.47
CA GLN A 48 -1.37 -11.36 3.85
C GLN A 48 -0.69 -11.00 2.53
N GLN A 49 0.52 -11.51 2.25
CA GLN A 49 1.14 -11.36 0.93
C GLN A 49 0.36 -12.11 -0.15
N GLY A 50 -0.52 -13.03 0.26
CA GLY A 50 -1.32 -13.86 -0.63
C GLY A 50 -0.56 -15.08 -1.14
N GLY A 51 -1.21 -15.81 -2.04
CA GLY A 51 -0.61 -16.88 -2.80
C GLY A 51 -0.59 -16.51 -4.28
N ALA A 52 -1.50 -17.08 -5.06
CA ALA A 52 -1.70 -16.62 -6.43
C ALA A 52 -2.32 -15.20 -6.42
N PRO A 53 -1.79 -14.25 -7.21
CA PRO A 53 -2.34 -12.90 -7.27
C PRO A 53 -3.76 -12.93 -7.84
N THR A 54 -4.59 -12.00 -7.38
CA THR A 54 -5.98 -11.88 -7.86
C THR A 54 -6.02 -11.49 -9.35
N PRO A 55 -7.10 -11.77 -10.09
CA PRO A 55 -7.24 -11.30 -11.46
C PRO A 55 -7.12 -9.78 -11.60
N PHE A 56 -7.53 -9.02 -10.57
CA PHE A 56 -7.36 -7.58 -10.52
C PHE A 56 -5.88 -7.20 -10.50
N ASP A 57 -5.10 -7.76 -9.57
CA ASP A 57 -3.68 -7.44 -9.43
C ASP A 57 -2.88 -7.83 -10.67
N ARG A 58 -3.21 -8.98 -11.28
CA ARG A 58 -2.61 -9.41 -12.57
C ARG A 58 -2.84 -8.37 -13.66
N ASN A 59 -4.11 -8.03 -13.90
CA ASN A 59 -4.47 -7.09 -14.96
C ASN A 59 -3.94 -5.68 -14.68
N TYR A 60 -3.96 -5.24 -13.43
CA TYR A 60 -3.45 -3.94 -13.04
C TYR A 60 -1.93 -3.85 -13.21
N GLY A 61 -1.20 -4.88 -12.76
CA GLY A 61 0.23 -5.01 -12.98
C GLY A 61 0.60 -4.97 -14.48
N THR A 62 -0.11 -5.74 -15.31
CA THR A 62 0.10 -5.71 -16.78
C THR A 62 -0.17 -4.31 -17.36
N LYS A 63 -1.27 -3.65 -16.97
CA LYS A 63 -1.61 -2.30 -17.45
C LYS A 63 -0.56 -1.27 -17.08
N LEU A 64 -0.06 -1.28 -15.85
CA LEU A 64 1.01 -0.38 -15.41
C LEU A 64 2.32 -0.69 -16.13
N GLY A 65 2.68 -1.97 -16.26
CA GLY A 65 3.89 -2.40 -16.96
C GLY A 65 3.93 -1.95 -18.42
N VAL A 66 2.85 -2.18 -19.17
CA VAL A 66 2.75 -1.72 -20.57
C VAL A 66 2.88 -0.19 -20.66
N LYS A 67 2.18 0.56 -19.79
CA LYS A 67 2.28 2.03 -19.78
C LYS A 67 3.68 2.51 -19.46
N ALA A 68 4.38 1.86 -18.53
CA ALA A 68 5.76 2.21 -18.17
C ALA A 68 6.72 2.02 -19.36
N VAL A 69 6.59 0.92 -20.10
CA VAL A 69 7.44 0.65 -21.29
C VAL A 69 7.15 1.64 -22.41
N LEU A 70 5.88 1.97 -22.65
CA LEU A 70 5.50 2.99 -23.65
C LEU A 70 6.09 4.35 -23.31
N TRP A 71 5.90 4.81 -22.07
CA TRP A 71 6.46 6.06 -21.58
C TRP A 71 8.00 6.08 -21.68
N MET A 72 8.67 4.99 -21.32
CA MET A 72 10.13 4.89 -21.40
C MET A 72 10.60 4.98 -22.86
N SER A 73 9.90 4.33 -23.79
CA SER A 73 10.23 4.37 -25.21
C SER A 73 10.11 5.78 -25.79
N GLU A 74 9.02 6.48 -25.46
CA GLU A 74 8.81 7.89 -25.84
C GLU A 74 9.89 8.79 -25.21
N LYS A 75 10.21 8.60 -23.93
CA LYS A 75 11.24 9.38 -23.24
C LYS A 75 12.61 9.18 -23.84
N LEU A 76 13.01 7.95 -24.17
CA LEU A 76 14.29 7.65 -24.82
C LEU A 76 14.47 8.42 -26.13
N GLN A 77 13.42 8.52 -26.96
CA GLN A 77 13.46 9.31 -28.19
C GLN A 77 13.62 10.82 -27.92
N GLN A 78 13.02 11.33 -26.84
CA GLN A 78 13.11 12.75 -26.47
C GLN A 78 14.48 13.12 -25.91
N VAL A 79 15.06 12.26 -25.08
CA VAL A 79 16.33 12.56 -24.37
C VAL A 79 17.57 12.18 -25.17
N TYR A 80 17.43 11.37 -26.22
CA TYR A 80 18.56 10.98 -27.06
C TYR A 80 18.81 12.01 -28.16
N SER A 81 20.01 12.58 -28.19
CA SER A 81 20.42 13.53 -29.23
C SER A 81 21.91 13.40 -29.51
N LYS A 82 22.28 13.38 -30.80
CA LYS A 82 23.67 13.36 -31.28
C LYS A 82 24.56 12.30 -30.60
N GLY A 83 24.04 11.07 -30.45
CA GLY A 83 24.80 9.97 -29.85
C GLY A 83 24.87 9.97 -28.32
N ARG A 84 24.16 10.88 -27.64
CA ARG A 84 24.20 11.05 -26.18
C ARG A 84 22.79 11.11 -25.60
N VAL A 85 22.67 10.69 -24.33
CA VAL A 85 21.43 10.74 -23.56
C VAL A 85 21.46 11.94 -22.62
N PHE A 86 20.41 12.76 -22.64
CA PHE A 86 20.23 13.94 -21.81
C PHE A 86 19.02 13.78 -20.89
N ALA A 87 19.17 13.00 -19.82
CA ALA A 87 18.08 12.67 -18.89
C ALA A 87 18.12 13.50 -17.59
N ASN A 88 18.37 14.81 -17.68
CA ASN A 88 18.62 15.69 -16.53
C ASN A 88 17.37 16.40 -15.97
N SER A 89 16.23 16.32 -16.66
CA SER A 89 14.96 16.87 -16.17
C SER A 89 14.30 15.92 -15.17
N GLY A 90 13.56 16.45 -14.19
CA GLY A 90 12.93 15.62 -13.15
C GLY A 90 11.90 14.62 -13.69
N ASP A 91 11.32 14.89 -14.87
CA ASP A 91 10.36 14.02 -15.55
C ASP A 91 11.00 12.84 -16.28
N THR A 92 12.31 12.59 -16.12
CA THR A 92 13.01 11.39 -16.61
C THR A 92 13.08 10.29 -15.55
N ALA A 93 12.79 10.62 -14.28
CA ALA A 93 12.74 9.70 -13.15
C ALA A 93 11.39 9.84 -12.43
N CYS A 94 10.45 8.96 -12.74
CA CYS A 94 9.07 9.05 -12.27
C CYS A 94 8.59 7.74 -11.64
N VAL A 95 7.63 7.84 -10.72
CA VAL A 95 6.78 6.72 -10.29
C VAL A 95 5.51 6.72 -11.13
N ILE A 96 5.17 5.57 -11.72
CA ILE A 96 3.86 5.35 -12.33
C ILE A 96 2.86 4.92 -11.26
N GLY A 97 1.73 5.58 -11.18
CA GLY A 97 0.71 5.25 -10.20
C GLY A 97 -0.66 5.82 -10.55
N LEU A 98 -1.67 5.41 -9.79
CA LEU A 98 -3.01 5.96 -9.90
C LEU A 98 -3.09 7.25 -9.08
N ARG A 99 -3.36 8.38 -9.74
CA ARG A 99 -3.66 9.66 -9.09
C ARG A 99 -5.13 9.97 -9.33
N LYS A 100 -5.94 9.88 -8.27
CA LYS A 100 -7.41 9.95 -8.34
C LYS A 100 -7.96 8.88 -9.31
N LYS A 101 -8.35 9.28 -10.52
CA LYS A 101 -8.95 8.39 -11.54
C LYS A 101 -8.04 8.14 -12.75
N VAL A 102 -6.83 8.70 -12.77
CA VAL A 102 -5.93 8.63 -13.92
C VAL A 102 -4.60 7.99 -13.53
N VAL A 103 -4.05 7.17 -14.43
CA VAL A 103 -2.67 6.70 -14.29
C VAL A 103 -1.74 7.82 -14.72
N ALA A 104 -0.83 8.22 -13.85
CA ALA A 104 0.09 9.34 -14.06
C ALA A 104 1.52 8.95 -13.70
N PHE A 105 2.48 9.63 -14.34
CA PHE A 105 3.90 9.59 -14.00
C PHE A 105 4.21 10.80 -13.14
N SER A 106 4.68 10.57 -11.92
CA SER A 106 5.01 11.64 -10.96
C SER A 106 6.52 11.65 -10.72
N PRO A 107 7.23 12.78 -10.97
CA PRO A 107 8.66 12.89 -10.68
C PRO A 107 8.97 12.54 -9.22
N VAL A 108 10.03 11.74 -9.01
CA VAL A 108 10.43 11.33 -7.64
C VAL A 108 10.80 12.52 -6.76
N THR A 109 11.29 13.61 -7.35
CA THR A 109 11.61 14.86 -6.66
C THR A 109 10.38 15.60 -6.14
N GLU A 110 9.23 15.46 -6.81
CA GLU A 110 7.96 15.99 -6.32
C GLU A 110 7.40 15.10 -5.21
N LEU A 111 7.48 13.78 -5.37
CA LEU A 111 7.01 12.82 -4.38
C LEU A 111 7.74 12.96 -3.05
N LYS A 112 9.05 13.25 -3.08
CA LYS A 112 9.85 13.52 -1.87
C LYS A 112 9.20 14.55 -0.93
N LYS A 113 8.48 15.55 -1.47
CA LYS A 113 7.85 16.61 -0.67
C LYS A 113 6.61 16.15 0.10
N VAL A 114 6.02 15.02 -0.32
CA VAL A 114 4.77 14.47 0.22
C VAL A 114 4.94 13.05 0.73
N THR A 115 6.19 12.58 0.87
CA THR A 115 6.53 11.28 1.42
C THR A 115 7.04 11.48 2.84
N ASP A 116 6.43 10.75 3.78
CA ASP A 116 7.01 10.52 5.09
C ASP A 116 8.08 9.42 4.97
N PHE A 117 9.30 9.71 5.39
CA PHE A 117 10.45 8.80 5.28
C PHE A 117 10.84 8.19 6.62
N GLU A 118 10.26 8.66 7.73
CA GLU A 118 10.41 8.06 9.06
C GLU A 118 9.45 6.86 9.22
#